data_AF-J0NJT2-F1
#
_entry.id   AF-J0NJT2-F1
#
_cell.length_a   1.000
_cell.length_b   1.000
_cell.length_c   1.000
_cell.angle_alpha   90.00
_cell.angle_beta   90.00
_cell.angle_gamma   90.00
#
_symmetry.space_group_name_H-M   'P 1'
#
loop_
_entity.id
_entity.type
_entity.pdbx_description
1 polymer ?
#
loop_
_entity_poly.entity_id
_entity_poly.type
_entity_poly.pdbx_seq_one_letter_code
_entity_poly.pdbx_strand_id
1 'polypeptide(L)'
;MAVNKKKEALGRQRDKTSAELEDPLGFAVSPSSIFSMYSPGTSQTCDSTSSGMDYGSKINDPETWTSSLADDQADYTKTDVDALQSAFTDFLSTLDDAYGRQSAEVGDDTPEAWWPDAVPDDAGSSDSGEEY
;
A
#
# COMPACT_ATOMS: atom_id res chain seq x y z
N MET A 1 -8.05 23.67 16.19
CA MET A 1 -8.20 22.25 15.81
C MET A 1 -8.46 22.26 14.32
N ALA A 2 -7.58 21.63 13.56
CA ALA A 2 -7.58 21.63 12.11
C ALA A 2 -7.86 20.22 11.61
N VAL A 3 -8.36 20.15 10.37
CA VAL A 3 -8.49 18.88 9.66
C VAL A 3 -7.09 18.32 9.42
N ASN A 4 -6.89 17.03 9.72
CA ASN A 4 -5.63 16.35 9.46
C ASN A 4 -5.44 16.14 7.94
N LYS A 5 -4.67 17.02 7.30
CA LYS A 5 -4.38 16.97 5.86
C LYS A 5 -3.52 15.78 5.48
N LYS A 6 -2.69 15.27 6.39
CA LYS A 6 -1.96 14.01 6.21
C LYS A 6 -2.92 12.83 6.14
N LYS A 7 -3.93 12.76 7.01
CA LYS A 7 -4.97 11.72 6.96
C LYS A 7 -5.78 11.78 5.67
N GLU A 8 -6.17 12.98 5.23
CA GLU A 8 -6.83 13.15 3.93
C GLU A 8 -5.97 12.64 2.77
N ALA A 9 -4.67 12.98 2.75
CA ALA A 9 -3.75 12.54 1.71
C ALA A 9 -3.58 11.01 1.69
N LEU A 10 -3.39 10.40 2.87
CA LEU A 10 -3.32 8.94 3.01
C LEU A 10 -4.63 8.27 2.56
N GLY A 11 -5.78 8.84 2.90
CA GLY A 11 -7.09 8.36 2.44
C GLY A 11 -7.22 8.40 0.92
N ARG A 12 -6.89 9.54 0.28
CA ARG A 12 -6.89 9.66 -1.18
C ARG A 12 -5.97 8.64 -1.85
N GLN A 13 -4.79 8.40 -1.29
CA GLN A 13 -3.86 7.41 -1.82
C GLN A 13 -4.42 6.00 -1.66
N ARG A 14 -4.97 5.66 -0.50
CA ARG A 14 -5.59 4.35 -0.25
C ARG A 14 -6.74 4.08 -1.20
N ASP A 15 -7.65 5.04 -1.37
CA ASP A 15 -8.81 4.90 -2.23
C ASP A 15 -8.38 4.80 -3.71
N LYS A 16 -7.38 5.60 -4.13
CA LYS A 16 -6.81 5.51 -5.48
C LYS A 16 -6.15 4.15 -5.71
N THR A 17 -5.28 3.69 -4.82
CA THR A 17 -4.60 2.40 -4.98
C THR A 17 -5.60 1.24 -4.95
N SER A 18 -6.66 1.34 -4.15
CA SER A 18 -7.76 0.36 -4.16
C SER A 18 -8.47 0.31 -5.51
N ALA A 19 -8.81 1.45 -6.09
CA ALA A 19 -9.46 1.53 -7.40
C ALA A 19 -8.57 0.98 -8.53
N GLU A 20 -7.26 1.24 -8.49
CA GLU A 20 -6.29 0.71 -9.45
C GLU A 20 -6.03 -0.81 -9.27
N LEU A 21 -6.39 -1.38 -8.11
CA LEU A 21 -6.34 -2.83 -7.85
C LEU A 21 -7.64 -3.55 -8.20
N GLU A 22 -8.76 -2.85 -8.24
CA GLU A 22 -10.02 -3.40 -8.77
C GLU A 22 -9.94 -3.66 -10.28
N ASP A 23 -9.09 -2.90 -10.99
CA ASP A 23 -8.66 -3.26 -12.34
C ASP A 23 -7.55 -4.32 -12.22
N PRO A 24 -7.74 -5.54 -12.76
CA PRO A 24 -6.81 -6.63 -12.50
C PRO A 24 -5.43 -6.27 -13.08
N LEU A 25 -4.46 -5.99 -12.20
CA LEU A 25 -3.03 -5.93 -12.52
C LEU A 25 -2.49 -7.28 -13.05
N GLY A 26 -3.35 -8.26 -13.31
CA GLY A 26 -3.02 -9.63 -13.66
C GLY A 26 -2.60 -10.50 -12.47
N PHE A 27 -2.28 -9.87 -11.33
CA PHE A 27 -2.10 -10.53 -10.04
C PHE A 27 -3.46 -10.58 -9.34
N ALA A 28 -3.89 -11.75 -8.86
CA ALA A 28 -5.20 -11.94 -8.21
C ALA A 28 -5.26 -11.32 -6.79
N VAL A 29 -4.84 -10.06 -6.66
CA VAL A 29 -4.74 -9.32 -5.41
C VAL A 29 -6.08 -8.63 -5.18
N SER A 30 -6.97 -9.26 -4.42
CA SER A 30 -8.28 -8.66 -4.13
C SER A 30 -8.14 -7.56 -3.07
N PRO A 31 -8.42 -6.29 -3.41
CA PRO A 31 -8.31 -5.18 -2.45
C PRO A 31 -9.27 -5.37 -1.27
N SER A 32 -10.45 -5.96 -1.51
CA SER A 32 -11.44 -6.29 -0.48
C SER A 32 -10.88 -7.24 0.58
N SER A 33 -10.03 -8.20 0.19
CA SER A 33 -9.38 -9.12 1.10
C SER A 33 -8.37 -8.37 1.96
N ILE A 34 -7.47 -7.58 1.36
CA ILE A 34 -6.38 -6.88 2.07
C ILE A 34 -6.90 -5.86 3.08
N PHE A 35 -7.86 -5.02 2.67
CA PHE A 35 -8.43 -3.99 3.56
C PHE A 35 -9.45 -4.56 4.58
N SER A 36 -9.95 -5.79 4.38
CA SER A 36 -10.81 -6.47 5.38
C SER A 36 -10.02 -7.35 6.35
N MET A 37 -8.73 -7.70 6.07
CA MET A 37 -7.95 -8.59 6.95
C MET A 37 -7.73 -8.02 8.35
N TYR A 38 -7.76 -6.70 8.49
CA TYR A 38 -7.46 -6.03 9.75
C TYR A 38 -8.69 -5.32 10.34
N SER A 39 -9.79 -6.07 10.49
CA SER A 39 -10.52 -5.96 11.76
C SER A 39 -9.61 -6.53 12.86
N PRO A 40 -9.40 -5.84 13.99
CA PRO A 40 -8.52 -6.33 15.05
C PRO A 40 -9.06 -7.66 15.60
N GLY A 41 -8.52 -8.79 15.14
CA GLY A 41 -8.91 -10.13 15.59
C GLY A 41 -8.91 -11.25 14.55
N THR A 42 -8.79 -10.97 13.25
CA THR A 42 -8.87 -12.00 12.19
C THR A 42 -7.59 -12.11 11.38
N SER A 43 -6.66 -12.98 11.81
CA SER A 43 -5.57 -13.44 10.94
C SER A 43 -6.16 -14.39 9.90
N GLN A 44 -6.62 -13.83 8.78
CA GLN A 44 -7.07 -14.62 7.64
C GLN A 44 -5.97 -14.52 6.61
N THR A 45 -5.12 -15.55 6.51
CA THR A 45 -4.14 -15.65 5.43
C THR A 45 -4.89 -15.58 4.11
N CYS A 46 -4.49 -14.69 3.20
CA CYS A 46 -4.92 -14.79 1.82
C CYS A 46 -4.54 -16.20 1.37
N ASP A 47 -5.52 -17.05 1.04
CA ASP A 47 -5.29 -18.18 0.15
C ASP A 47 -4.96 -17.57 -1.23
N SER A 48 -3.78 -16.97 -1.31
CA SER A 48 -3.20 -16.50 -2.54
C SER A 48 -2.84 -17.77 -3.29
N THR A 49 -3.74 -18.21 -4.17
CA THR A 49 -3.33 -18.99 -5.33
C THR A 49 -2.10 -18.28 -5.89
N SER A 50 -0.92 -18.92 -5.83
CA SER A 50 0.36 -18.30 -6.22
C SER A 50 0.19 -17.78 -7.63
N SER A 51 0.07 -16.46 -7.79
CA SER A 51 -0.02 -15.85 -9.12
C SER A 51 1.23 -16.24 -9.91
N GLY A 52 2.37 -16.42 -9.22
CA GLY A 52 3.60 -16.88 -9.84
C GLY A 52 3.49 -18.25 -10.49
N MET A 53 2.70 -19.16 -9.93
CA MET A 53 2.45 -20.47 -10.52
C MET A 53 1.65 -20.36 -11.83
N ASP A 54 0.64 -19.49 -11.89
CA ASP A 54 -0.16 -19.24 -13.10
C ASP A 54 0.64 -18.54 -14.21
N TYR A 55 1.59 -17.67 -13.85
CA TYR A 55 2.49 -17.03 -14.82
C TYR A 55 3.61 -17.97 -15.26
N GLY A 56 4.21 -18.72 -14.32
CA GLY A 56 5.25 -19.70 -14.62
C GLY A 56 4.74 -20.83 -15.53
N SER A 57 3.51 -21.30 -15.34
CA SER A 57 2.94 -22.38 -16.16
C SER A 57 2.77 -22.00 -17.63
N LYS A 58 2.64 -20.71 -17.97
CA LYS A 58 2.54 -20.23 -19.36
C LYS A 58 3.87 -20.31 -20.11
N ILE A 59 4.99 -20.37 -19.39
CA ILE A 59 6.34 -20.44 -19.99
C ILE A 59 6.64 -21.85 -20.44
N ASN A 60 6.24 -22.86 -19.68
CA ASN A 60 6.42 -24.28 -20.02
C ASN A 60 5.14 -24.87 -20.60
N ASP A 61 4.41 -24.07 -21.38
CA ASP A 61 3.20 -24.54 -22.04
C ASP A 61 3.60 -25.50 -23.18
N PRO A 62 2.93 -26.67 -23.31
CA PRO A 62 3.20 -27.62 -24.40
C PRO A 62 3.15 -27.00 -25.80
N GLU A 63 2.37 -25.92 -25.99
CA GLU A 63 2.19 -25.21 -27.25
C GLU A 63 3.24 -24.11 -27.50
N THR A 64 4.10 -23.78 -26.52
CA THR A 64 5.17 -22.78 -26.67
C THR A 64 6.55 -23.43 -26.77
N TRP A 65 7.11 -23.88 -25.64
CA TRP A 65 8.33 -24.68 -25.58
C TRP A 65 8.32 -25.57 -24.34
N THR A 66 8.92 -26.76 -24.43
CA THR A 66 9.10 -27.66 -23.28
C THR A 66 10.53 -28.14 -23.25
N SER A 67 11.30 -27.71 -22.25
CA SER A 67 12.69 -28.11 -22.04
C SER A 67 13.09 -27.87 -20.58
N SER A 68 14.20 -28.45 -20.12
CA SER A 68 14.74 -28.13 -18.79
C SER A 68 14.97 -26.62 -18.58
N LEU A 69 15.34 -25.89 -19.65
CA LEU A 69 15.46 -24.44 -19.59
C LEU A 69 14.08 -23.75 -19.44
N ALA A 70 13.01 -24.35 -19.97
CA ALA A 70 11.63 -23.88 -19.77
C ALA A 70 11.20 -24.00 -18.31
N ASP A 71 11.53 -25.13 -17.69
CA ASP A 71 11.23 -25.41 -16.27
C ASP A 71 11.93 -24.37 -15.37
N ASP A 72 13.23 -24.12 -15.59
CA ASP A 72 13.98 -23.12 -14.83
C ASP A 72 13.39 -21.71 -14.97
N GLN A 73 12.98 -21.32 -16.18
CA GLN A 73 12.36 -20.00 -16.43
C GLN A 73 10.97 -19.87 -15.80
N ALA A 74 10.20 -20.96 -15.75
CA ALA A 74 8.92 -21.00 -15.04
C ALA A 74 9.10 -20.80 -13.53
N ASP A 75 10.13 -21.41 -12.93
CA ASP A 75 10.44 -21.26 -11.50
C ASP A 75 10.96 -19.87 -11.15
N TYR A 76 11.81 -19.26 -12.00
CA TYR A 76 12.24 -17.87 -11.81
C TYR A 76 11.04 -16.91 -11.90
N THR A 77 10.19 -17.10 -12.90
CA THR A 77 8.98 -16.27 -13.07
C THR A 77 8.04 -16.39 -11.89
N LYS A 78 7.86 -17.61 -11.37
CA LYS A 78 7.09 -17.83 -10.16
C LYS A 78 7.65 -17.03 -8.99
N THR A 79 8.95 -17.14 -8.75
CA THR A 79 9.63 -16.44 -7.65
C THR A 79 9.47 -14.92 -7.76
N ASP A 80 9.69 -14.37 -8.96
CA ASP A 80 9.59 -12.92 -9.19
C ASP A 80 8.16 -12.40 -9.01
N VAL A 81 7.17 -13.13 -9.54
CA VAL A 81 5.76 -12.76 -9.40
C VAL A 81 5.28 -12.86 -7.96
N ASP A 82 5.64 -13.93 -7.25
CA ASP A 82 5.27 -14.08 -5.83
C ASP A 82 5.92 -12.96 -4.98
N ALA A 83 7.16 -12.58 -5.29
CA ALA A 83 7.84 -11.46 -4.63
C ALA A 83 7.17 -10.10 -4.91
N LEU A 84 6.76 -9.85 -6.16
CA LEU A 84 6.00 -8.65 -6.52
C LEU A 84 4.66 -8.59 -5.78
N GLN A 85 3.93 -9.71 -5.76
CA GLN A 85 2.67 -9.82 -5.04
C GLN A 85 2.85 -9.51 -3.53
N SER A 86 3.91 -10.04 -2.92
CA SER A 86 4.24 -9.73 -1.52
C SER A 86 4.54 -8.24 -1.32
N ALA A 87 5.38 -7.65 -2.17
CA ALA A 87 5.75 -6.24 -2.05
C ALA A 87 4.54 -5.29 -2.17
N PHE A 88 3.62 -5.57 -3.09
CA PHE A 88 2.37 -4.81 -3.20
C PHE A 88 1.48 -4.98 -1.98
N THR A 89 1.39 -6.20 -1.43
CA THR A 89 0.62 -6.47 -0.21
C THR A 89 1.20 -5.71 0.99
N ASP A 90 2.52 -5.73 1.17
CA ASP A 90 3.22 -5.02 2.24
C ASP A 90 3.04 -3.50 2.13
N PHE A 91 3.09 -2.96 0.91
CA PHE A 91 2.85 -1.55 0.65
C PHE A 91 1.43 -1.13 1.07
N LEU A 92 0.41 -1.91 0.67
CA LEU A 92 -0.98 -1.63 1.01
C LEU A 92 -1.23 -1.73 2.51
N SER A 93 -0.65 -2.73 3.17
CA SER A 93 -0.71 -2.86 4.63
C SER A 93 -0.09 -1.64 5.31
N THR A 94 1.08 -1.19 4.85
CA THR A 94 1.75 -0.02 5.42
C THR A 94 0.93 1.26 5.24
N LEU A 95 0.25 1.40 4.10
CA LEU A 95 -0.60 2.55 3.79
C LEU A 95 -1.84 2.61 4.69
N ASP A 96 -2.52 1.47 4.89
CA ASP A 96 -3.70 1.41 5.76
C ASP A 96 -3.33 1.63 7.23
N ASP A 97 -2.24 1.03 7.69
CA ASP A 97 -1.67 1.28 9.02
C ASP A 97 -1.36 2.76 9.25
N ALA A 98 -0.72 3.40 8.28
CA ALA A 98 -0.39 4.82 8.35
C ALA A 98 -1.66 5.67 8.43
N TYR A 99 -2.70 5.34 7.66
CA TYR A 99 -3.99 6.02 7.67
C TYR A 99 -4.74 5.83 9.00
N GLY A 100 -4.81 4.59 9.50
CA GLY A 100 -5.51 4.22 10.73
C GLY A 100 -4.92 4.85 11.99
N ARG A 101 -3.59 5.06 12.01
CA ARG A 101 -2.89 5.74 13.12
C ARG A 101 -3.11 7.25 13.17
N GLN A 102 -3.65 7.87 12.11
CA GLN A 102 -3.90 9.31 12.13
C GLN A 102 -5.23 9.65 12.82
N SER A 103 -5.22 10.66 13.68
CA SER A 103 -6.44 11.31 14.19
C SER A 103 -7.16 12.07 13.08
N ALA A 104 -8.50 12.18 13.17
CA ALA A 104 -9.30 12.96 12.22
C ALA A 104 -8.98 14.46 12.26
N GLU A 105 -8.71 14.96 13.46
CA GLU A 105 -8.35 16.35 13.74
C GLU A 105 -7.02 16.39 14.49
N VAL A 106 -6.27 17.48 14.30
CA VAL A 106 -4.96 17.73 14.91
C VAL A 106 -4.86 19.20 15.34
N GLY A 107 -3.81 19.55 16.09
CA GLY A 107 -3.54 20.95 16.43
C GLY A 107 -3.24 21.79 15.19
N ASP A 108 -3.65 23.05 15.18
CA ASP A 108 -3.47 23.94 14.02
C ASP A 108 -1.98 24.21 13.73
N ASP A 109 -1.14 24.06 14.74
CA ASP A 109 0.32 24.20 14.73
C ASP A 109 1.07 22.90 14.39
N THR A 110 0.35 21.78 14.26
CA THR A 110 0.97 20.48 13.96
C THR A 110 1.26 20.31 12.48
N PRO A 111 2.37 19.67 12.09
CA PRO A 111 2.72 19.48 10.68
C PRO A 111 1.68 18.67 9.90
N GLU A 112 0.92 17.81 10.59
CA GLU A 112 -0.20 17.05 10.01
C GLU A 112 -1.32 17.95 9.47
N ALA A 113 -1.50 19.16 10.02
CA ALA A 113 -2.48 20.13 9.55
C ALA A 113 -2.09 20.78 8.21
N TRP A 114 -0.80 20.75 7.86
CA TRP A 114 -0.25 21.45 6.69
C TRP A 114 0.23 20.51 5.58
N TRP A 115 0.34 19.21 5.87
CA TRP A 115 0.83 18.20 4.92
C TRP A 115 0.15 18.24 3.52
N PRO A 116 0.91 18.08 2.41
CA PRO A 116 2.35 17.79 2.34
C PRO A 116 3.24 19.05 2.38
N ASP A 117 2.64 20.22 2.23
CA ASP A 117 3.32 21.51 2.20
C ASP A 117 3.61 21.89 3.66
N ALA A 118 4.81 21.56 4.15
CA ALA A 118 5.20 21.82 5.54
C ALA A 118 4.89 23.27 5.96
N VAL A 119 4.63 23.44 7.26
CA VAL A 119 4.17 24.67 7.91
C VAL A 119 4.84 25.93 7.32
N PRO A 120 4.09 26.98 6.93
CA PRO A 120 4.70 28.23 6.51
C PRO A 120 5.58 28.82 7.62
N ASP A 121 6.77 29.33 7.26
CA ASP A 121 7.83 29.80 8.17
C ASP A 121 7.36 30.81 9.25
N ASP A 122 6.19 31.42 9.08
CA ASP A 122 5.61 32.45 9.95
C ASP A 122 4.81 31.90 11.16
N ALA A 123 4.62 30.58 11.27
CA ALA A 123 3.98 29.98 12.45
C ALA A 123 4.90 29.94 13.69
N GLY A 124 6.18 30.29 13.53
CA GLY A 124 7.21 30.28 14.56
C GLY A 124 7.64 31.68 15.00
N SER A 125 6.72 32.54 15.43
CA SER A 125 7.11 33.74 16.20
C SER A 125 6.02 34.16 17.18
N SER A 126 5.89 33.39 18.26
CA SER A 126 5.46 33.96 19.55
C SER A 126 6.73 34.28 20.34
N ASP A 127 7.44 35.34 19.94
CA ASP A 127 8.41 35.99 20.82
C ASP A 127 7.61 36.75 21.89
N SER A 128 7.51 36.13 23.05
CA SER A 128 6.86 36.67 24.24
C SER A 128 7.54 37.98 24.63
N GLY A 129 6.79 39.08 24.54
CA GLY A 129 7.25 40.37 25.05
C GLY A 129 7.61 40.27 26.53
N GLU A 130 8.89 40.52 26.83
CA GLU A 130 9.30 40.99 28.14
C GLU A 130 9.51 42.51 28.07
N GLU A 131 8.55 43.19 28.68
CA GLU A 131 8.55 44.60 29.02
C GLU A 131 9.59 44.83 30.13
N TYR A 132 10.57 45.71 29.90
CA TYR A 132 11.41 46.30 30.96
C TYR A 132 11.33 47.82 30.91
#